data_AF-A0A1G9QDL4-F1
#
_entry.id   AF-A0A1G9QDL4-F1
#
_cell.length_a   1.000
_cell.length_b   1.000
_cell.length_c   1.000
_cell.angle_alpha   90.00
_cell.angle_beta   90.00
_cell.angle_gamma   90.00
#
_symmetry.space_group_name_H-M   'P 1'
#
loop_
_entity.id
_entity.type
_entity.pdbx_description
1 polymer ?
#
loop_
_entity_poly.entity_id
_entity_poly.type
_entity_poly.pdbx_seq_one_letter_code
_entity_poly.pdbx_strand_id
1 'polypeptide(L)'
;MPPFAYRRSAALLALAALLTACGGGSDDDDDVGPATPPGVRPVAGAEGRWDGRTSTGYDVLLTILDTGETWGLYHTGPIIHGAFHGTSGSSDGQLRGSAAMVDYDKGGQVHSSLYGGSYVPQRQLQAGFVFDVFNGSYVAAYERAVTTAALAGSYTGYAGGWPHPLTLTITPDGGLGLTPASTDCLVRGSIGPRPGGRAVYDMRASFTGPNCPLPHGASVAGIAVLDGPRLTITSVAPSLVDFFAFQGHR
;
A
#
# COMPACT_ATOMS: atom_id res chain seq x y z
N MET A 1 -11.69 -20.54 67.82
CA MET A 1 -12.12 -21.75 67.08
C MET A 1 -13.65 -21.83 67.13
N PRO A 2 -14.32 -22.63 66.25
CA PRO A 2 -15.72 -22.44 65.80
C PRO A 2 -16.75 -23.13 66.77
N PRO A 3 -18.08 -23.37 66.48
CA PRO A 3 -18.76 -23.32 65.16
C PRO A 3 -20.29 -22.96 65.05
N PHE A 4 -20.77 -22.89 63.79
CA PHE A 4 -22.13 -23.10 63.20
C PHE A 4 -23.41 -22.54 63.90
N ALA A 5 -24.48 -22.07 63.23
CA ALA A 5 -25.07 -22.35 61.90
C ALA A 5 -25.99 -21.16 61.42
N TYR A 6 -26.88 -21.16 60.40
CA TYR A 6 -27.36 -22.17 59.43
C TYR A 6 -27.96 -21.60 58.09
N ARG A 7 -28.99 -22.27 57.52
CA ARG A 7 -29.66 -22.12 56.19
C ARG A 7 -30.70 -20.97 56.03
N ARG A 8 -30.93 -20.49 54.79
CA ARG A 8 -32.08 -20.88 53.89
C ARG A 8 -32.21 -20.11 52.54
N SER A 9 -32.52 -20.87 51.49
CA SER A 9 -33.44 -20.61 50.34
C SER A 9 -33.36 -19.36 49.43
N ALA A 10 -32.82 -19.59 48.22
CA ALA A 10 -33.48 -19.44 46.90
C ALA A 10 -34.28 -18.18 46.47
N ALA A 11 -33.93 -17.65 45.29
CA ALA A 11 -34.86 -17.05 44.32
C ALA A 11 -34.36 -17.32 42.88
N LEU A 12 -35.28 -17.59 41.94
CA LEU A 12 -35.02 -17.66 40.49
C LEU A 12 -35.69 -16.44 39.84
N LEU A 13 -35.03 -15.80 38.88
CA LEU A 13 -35.66 -14.90 37.92
C LEU A 13 -35.12 -15.18 36.52
N ALA A 14 -36.03 -15.59 35.63
CA ALA A 14 -35.80 -15.60 34.19
C ALA A 14 -36.50 -14.39 33.59
N LEU A 15 -35.81 -13.64 32.71
CA LEU A 15 -36.37 -12.47 32.04
C LEU A 15 -36.39 -12.73 30.53
N ALA A 16 -37.58 -12.95 29.98
CA ALA A 16 -37.80 -13.08 28.54
C ALA A 16 -38.23 -11.72 27.98
N ALA A 17 -37.39 -11.11 27.15
CA ALA A 17 -37.72 -9.87 26.46
C ALA A 17 -38.39 -10.17 25.10
N LEU A 18 -39.70 -9.95 25.02
CA LEU A 18 -40.43 -9.90 23.76
C LEU A 18 -40.21 -8.52 23.11
N LEU A 19 -39.69 -8.50 21.88
CA LEU A 19 -39.64 -7.30 21.04
C LEU A 19 -40.62 -7.45 19.88
N THR A 20 -41.70 -6.66 19.92
CA THR A 20 -42.81 -6.74 18.97
C THR A 20 -42.84 -5.55 18.01
N ALA A 21 -42.60 -5.85 16.73
CA ALA A 21 -43.32 -5.33 15.56
C ALA A 21 -43.19 -3.86 15.09
N CYS A 22 -43.20 -3.77 13.76
CA CYS A 22 -43.87 -2.77 12.90
C CYS A 22 -43.11 -1.49 12.48
N GLY A 23 -43.51 -1.00 11.30
CA GLY A 23 -42.92 0.12 10.55
C GLY A 23 -42.03 -0.36 9.39
N GLY A 24 -42.29 -0.01 8.13
CA GLY A 24 -43.43 0.69 7.54
C GLY A 24 -43.20 0.82 6.03
N GLY A 25 -44.24 0.73 5.20
CA GLY A 25 -44.11 0.80 3.74
C GLY A 25 -44.28 2.22 3.19
N SER A 26 -43.43 2.57 2.23
CA SER A 26 -43.59 3.70 1.30
C SER A 26 -43.14 3.22 -0.08
N ASP A 27 -43.99 3.39 -1.09
CA ASP A 27 -43.63 3.18 -2.50
C ASP A 27 -43.23 4.53 -3.10
N ASP A 28 -41.93 4.77 -3.24
CA ASP A 28 -41.35 5.91 -3.95
C ASP A 28 -40.26 5.39 -4.92
N ASP A 29 -40.32 5.79 -6.20
CA ASP A 29 -39.41 5.36 -7.27
C ASP A 29 -38.02 6.05 -7.17
N ASP A 30 -37.26 5.76 -6.12
CA ASP A 30 -35.88 6.22 -5.97
C ASP A 30 -34.88 5.28 -6.68
N ASP A 31 -34.11 5.85 -7.60
CA ASP A 31 -33.12 5.16 -8.45
C ASP A 31 -32.03 4.46 -7.61
N VAL A 32 -32.08 3.12 -7.55
CA VAL A 32 -31.14 2.31 -6.76
C VAL A 32 -29.78 2.28 -7.44
N GLY A 33 -29.02 3.35 -7.22
CA GLY A 33 -27.61 3.45 -7.57
C GLY A 33 -26.84 2.20 -7.11
N PRO A 34 -25.96 1.64 -7.96
CA PRO A 34 -25.47 0.28 -7.81
C PRO A 34 -24.80 0.05 -6.45
N ALA A 35 -25.37 -0.88 -5.67
CA ALA A 35 -24.93 -1.17 -4.32
C ALA A 35 -23.43 -1.49 -4.26
N THR A 36 -22.70 -0.74 -3.43
CA THR A 36 -21.24 -0.87 -3.26
C THR A 36 -20.86 -2.32 -2.94
N PRO A 37 -19.93 -2.95 -3.68
CA PRO A 37 -19.54 -4.33 -3.45
C PRO A 37 -19.07 -4.58 -2.01
N PRO A 38 -19.43 -5.72 -1.39
CA PRO A 38 -19.03 -6.03 -0.01
C PRO A 38 -17.51 -5.92 0.20
N GLY A 39 -17.12 -5.07 1.15
CA GLY A 39 -15.71 -4.84 1.51
C GLY A 39 -15.05 -3.61 0.87
N VAL A 40 -15.72 -2.88 -0.03
CA VAL A 40 -15.21 -1.59 -0.53
C VAL A 40 -15.68 -0.45 0.39
N ARG A 41 -14.74 0.21 1.06
CA ARG A 41 -14.99 1.39 1.91
C ARG A 41 -14.99 2.69 1.08
N PRO A 42 -15.74 3.74 1.42
CA PRO A 42 -15.51 5.08 0.88
C PRO A 42 -14.06 5.55 1.11
N VAL A 43 -13.48 6.27 0.15
CA VAL A 43 -12.15 6.89 0.31
C VAL A 43 -12.24 8.03 1.33
N ALA A 44 -11.28 8.11 2.26
CA ALA A 44 -11.32 9.12 3.32
C ALA A 44 -10.02 9.95 3.42
N GLY A 45 -10.16 11.26 3.59
CA GLY A 45 -9.02 12.16 3.77
C GLY A 45 -8.11 12.19 2.54
N ALA A 46 -6.82 11.92 2.74
CA ALA A 46 -5.80 11.85 1.69
C ALA A 46 -5.54 10.42 1.15
N GLU A 47 -6.32 9.42 1.59
CA GLU A 47 -6.28 8.04 1.07
C GLU A 47 -6.39 8.04 -0.47
N GLY A 48 -5.54 7.27 -1.14
CA GLY A 48 -5.49 7.26 -2.61
C GLY A 48 -4.15 6.87 -3.20
N ARG A 49 -4.16 6.60 -4.51
CA ARG A 49 -2.96 6.75 -5.35
C ARG A 49 -2.97 8.12 -6.02
N TRP A 50 -1.79 8.72 -6.08
CA TRP A 50 -1.52 10.07 -6.54
C TRP A 50 -0.32 10.02 -7.51
N ASP A 51 -0.55 10.37 -8.77
CA ASP A 51 0.50 10.46 -9.80
C ASP A 51 0.73 11.94 -10.12
N GLY A 52 1.99 12.34 -10.30
CA GLY A 52 2.33 13.74 -10.57
C GLY A 52 3.83 14.01 -10.59
N ARG A 53 4.24 15.23 -10.27
CA ARG A 53 5.65 15.67 -10.41
C ARG A 53 6.13 16.50 -9.22
N THR A 54 7.42 16.43 -8.92
CA THR A 54 8.11 17.33 -7.99
C THR A 54 8.42 18.69 -8.63
N SER A 55 8.75 19.69 -7.81
CA SER A 55 9.22 20.99 -8.29
C SER A 55 10.65 20.93 -8.85
N THR A 56 11.45 19.95 -8.42
CA THR A 56 12.76 19.61 -9.02
C THR A 56 12.65 18.88 -10.36
N GLY A 57 11.47 18.36 -10.71
CA GLY A 57 11.17 17.79 -12.01
C GLY A 57 11.20 16.25 -12.12
N TYR A 58 11.19 15.51 -11.01
CA TYR A 58 10.99 14.05 -11.01
C TYR A 58 9.50 13.69 -11.10
N ASP A 59 9.17 12.66 -11.86
CA ASP A 59 7.84 12.06 -11.86
C ASP A 59 7.68 11.17 -10.61
N VAL A 60 6.52 11.24 -9.94
CA VAL A 60 6.28 10.62 -8.63
C VAL A 60 5.03 9.75 -8.67
N LEU A 61 5.15 8.55 -8.09
CA LEU A 61 4.05 7.64 -7.81
C LEU A 61 3.92 7.51 -6.29
N LEU A 62 2.83 8.03 -5.72
CA LEU A 62 2.59 8.06 -4.28
C LEU A 62 1.27 7.36 -3.94
N THR A 63 1.26 6.53 -2.91
CA THR A 63 0.05 5.84 -2.41
C THR A 63 -0.07 6.03 -0.90
N ILE A 64 -1.20 6.57 -0.46
CA ILE A 64 -1.61 6.63 0.95
C ILE A 64 -2.73 5.61 1.13
N LEU A 65 -2.52 4.67 2.04
CA LEU A 65 -3.46 3.60 2.34
C LEU A 65 -4.47 4.06 3.40
N ASP A 66 -5.54 3.28 3.57
CA ASP A 66 -6.61 3.53 4.55
C ASP A 66 -6.10 3.57 6.00
N THR A 67 -5.01 2.86 6.27
CA THR A 67 -4.26 2.88 7.55
C THR A 67 -3.40 4.14 7.76
N GLY A 68 -3.34 5.06 6.80
CA GLY A 68 -2.39 6.18 6.76
C GLY A 68 -0.97 5.77 6.34
N GLU A 69 -0.70 4.47 6.15
CA GLU A 69 0.58 3.99 5.65
C GLU A 69 0.85 4.55 4.25
N THR A 70 2.03 5.15 4.05
CA THR A 70 2.41 5.91 2.86
C THR A 70 3.60 5.26 2.16
N TRP A 71 3.48 5.07 0.85
CA TRP A 71 4.48 4.46 -0.02
C TRP A 71 4.70 5.32 -1.26
N GLY A 72 5.89 5.27 -1.85
CA GLY A 72 6.07 5.76 -3.20
C GLY A 72 7.50 5.73 -3.73
N LEU A 73 7.65 6.16 -4.97
CA LEU A 73 8.94 6.35 -5.63
C LEU A 73 8.95 7.60 -6.51
N TYR A 74 10.16 8.08 -6.82
CA TYR A 74 10.39 9.17 -7.76
C TYR A 74 11.38 8.75 -8.85
N HIS A 75 11.08 9.11 -10.10
CA HIS A 75 11.74 8.58 -11.29
C HIS A 75 11.84 9.60 -12.43
N THR A 76 12.74 9.32 -13.39
CA THR A 76 12.84 10.04 -14.66
C THR A 76 12.84 9.03 -15.79
N GLY A 77 11.77 8.98 -16.58
CA GLY A 77 11.58 7.89 -17.55
C GLY A 77 11.60 6.53 -16.83
N PRO A 78 12.43 5.56 -17.23
CA PRO A 78 12.52 4.26 -16.57
C PRO A 78 13.42 4.23 -15.32
N ILE A 79 14.16 5.31 -15.02
CA ILE A 79 15.18 5.32 -13.95
C ILE A 79 14.56 5.78 -12.63
N ILE A 80 14.59 4.90 -11.63
CA ILE A 80 14.14 5.20 -10.26
C ILE A 80 15.30 5.86 -9.50
N HIS A 81 15.13 7.13 -9.13
CA HIS A 81 16.13 7.91 -8.39
C HIS A 81 15.99 7.73 -6.87
N GLY A 82 14.79 7.41 -6.38
CA GLY A 82 14.59 7.06 -4.97
C GLY A 82 13.20 6.54 -4.66
N ALA A 83 13.03 6.11 -3.40
CA ALA A 83 11.81 5.50 -2.88
C ALA A 83 11.58 5.87 -1.42
N PHE A 84 10.34 5.76 -0.94
CA PHE A 84 9.98 6.13 0.43
C PHE A 84 8.87 5.26 1.03
N HIS A 85 8.93 5.09 2.35
CA HIS A 85 7.92 4.45 3.19
C HIS A 85 7.72 5.27 4.47
N GLY A 86 6.49 5.39 4.94
CA GLY A 86 6.17 6.24 6.07
C GLY A 86 4.70 6.24 6.47
N THR A 87 4.28 7.29 7.18
CA THR A 87 2.90 7.47 7.62
C THR A 87 2.41 8.90 7.36
N SER A 88 1.14 8.99 6.96
CA SER A 88 0.37 10.22 6.73
C SER A 88 -0.81 10.29 7.70
N GLY A 89 -1.00 11.45 8.32
CA GLY A 89 -2.27 11.89 8.88
C GLY A 89 -2.89 12.96 7.98
N SER A 90 -4.21 12.91 7.78
CA SER A 90 -4.95 13.87 6.98
C SER A 90 -6.23 14.33 7.68
N SER A 91 -6.37 15.63 7.93
CA SER A 91 -7.59 16.27 8.42
C SER A 91 -7.75 17.65 7.81
N ASP A 92 -8.99 18.13 7.65
CA ASP A 92 -9.28 19.54 7.30
C ASP A 92 -8.57 20.06 6.03
N GLY A 93 -8.33 19.16 5.06
CA GLY A 93 -7.59 19.48 3.83
C GLY A 93 -6.07 19.64 4.01
N GLN A 94 -5.53 19.31 5.19
CA GLN A 94 -4.10 19.35 5.52
C GLN A 94 -3.50 17.93 5.63
N LEU A 95 -2.33 17.75 5.01
CA LEU A 95 -1.54 16.52 5.08
C LEU A 95 -0.33 16.76 6.00
N ARG A 96 -0.02 15.80 6.88
CA ARG A 96 1.20 15.79 7.70
C ARG A 96 1.72 14.36 7.82
N GLY A 97 3.04 14.16 7.77
CA GLY A 97 3.60 12.82 7.88
C GLY A 97 5.09 12.78 8.13
N SER A 98 5.61 11.56 8.22
CA SER A 98 7.04 11.26 8.21
C SER A 98 7.32 10.08 7.30
N ALA A 99 8.49 10.06 6.68
CA ALA A 99 8.94 8.94 5.84
C ALA A 99 10.44 8.71 5.99
N ALA A 100 10.83 7.44 5.91
CA ALA A 100 12.17 7.03 5.53
C ALA A 100 12.27 7.06 4.00
N MET A 101 13.35 7.62 3.48
CA MET A 101 13.58 7.93 2.07
C MET A 101 14.96 7.43 1.66
N VAL A 102 15.04 6.62 0.60
CA VAL A 102 16.30 6.27 -0.07
C VAL A 102 16.54 7.19 -1.27
N ASP A 103 17.78 7.65 -1.44
CA ASP A 103 18.27 8.30 -2.66
C ASP A 103 19.35 7.40 -3.28
N TYR A 104 19.06 6.83 -4.45
CA TYR A 104 19.95 5.93 -5.16
C TYR A 104 21.09 6.69 -5.88
N ASP A 105 20.87 7.94 -6.29
CA ASP A 105 21.92 8.83 -6.84
C ASP A 105 22.93 9.29 -5.76
N LYS A 106 22.63 9.05 -4.48
CA LYS A 106 23.54 9.25 -3.34
C LYS A 106 24.05 7.91 -2.77
N GLY A 107 23.99 6.84 -3.56
CA GLY A 107 24.53 5.53 -3.20
C GLY A 107 23.64 4.74 -2.24
N GLY A 108 22.32 4.98 -2.24
CA GLY A 108 21.36 4.25 -1.43
C GLY A 108 21.30 4.70 0.03
N GLN A 109 21.74 5.92 0.35
CA GLN A 109 21.65 6.44 1.71
C GLN A 109 20.19 6.69 2.10
N VAL A 110 19.74 6.05 3.18
CA VAL A 110 18.44 6.31 3.78
C VAL A 110 18.53 7.47 4.79
N HIS A 111 17.58 8.39 4.69
CA HIS A 111 17.33 9.43 5.67
C HIS A 111 15.84 9.49 6.00
N SER A 112 15.49 9.98 7.20
CA SER A 112 14.09 10.16 7.60
C SER A 112 13.75 11.65 7.68
N SER A 113 12.61 12.03 7.13
CA SER A 113 12.17 13.42 7.08
C SER A 113 10.68 13.57 7.43
N LEU A 114 10.31 14.76 7.93
CA LEU A 114 8.92 15.17 8.05
C LEU A 114 8.47 15.80 6.73
N TYR A 115 7.21 15.61 6.38
CA TYR A 115 6.56 16.31 5.27
C TYR A 115 5.19 16.83 5.68
N GLY A 116 4.69 17.79 4.91
CA GLY A 116 3.34 18.30 5.06
C GLY A 116 2.86 19.01 3.80
N GLY A 117 1.57 19.34 3.77
CA GLY A 117 0.98 20.03 2.63
C GLY A 117 -0.55 20.03 2.72
N SER A 118 -1.21 19.99 1.58
CA SER A 118 -2.67 20.08 1.49
C SER A 118 -3.26 19.09 0.49
N TYR A 119 -4.54 18.75 0.65
CA TYR A 119 -5.24 17.84 -0.23
C TYR A 119 -6.70 18.27 -0.43
N VAL A 120 -7.23 17.94 -1.60
CA VAL A 120 -8.67 17.92 -1.89
C VAL A 120 -9.03 16.46 -2.19
N PRO A 121 -9.93 15.83 -1.40
CA PRO A 121 -10.30 14.42 -1.56
C PRO A 121 -10.56 14.03 -3.01
N GLN A 122 -10.00 12.89 -3.43
CA GLN A 122 -10.19 12.30 -4.77
C GLN A 122 -9.87 13.25 -5.96
N ARG A 123 -9.13 14.34 -5.74
CA ARG A 123 -8.85 15.36 -6.76
C ARG A 123 -7.36 15.73 -6.87
N GLN A 124 -6.81 16.36 -5.83
CA GLN A 124 -5.44 16.90 -5.85
C GLN A 124 -4.77 16.72 -4.49
N LEU A 125 -3.47 16.41 -4.50
CA LEU A 125 -2.62 16.37 -3.31
C LEU A 125 -1.33 17.16 -3.55
N GLN A 126 -0.90 17.90 -2.55
CA GLN A 126 0.39 18.57 -2.50
C GLN A 126 1.13 18.13 -1.23
N ALA A 127 2.37 17.67 -1.39
CA ALA A 127 3.23 17.29 -0.28
C ALA A 127 4.63 17.89 -0.45
N GLY A 128 5.08 18.65 0.55
CA GLY A 128 6.40 19.26 0.59
C GLY A 128 7.32 18.55 1.58
N PHE A 129 8.50 18.17 1.10
CA PHE A 129 9.69 18.05 1.94
C PHE A 129 10.40 19.41 1.96
N VAL A 130 11.41 19.58 2.83
CA VAL A 130 12.01 20.91 3.16
C VAL A 130 12.46 21.72 1.94
N PHE A 131 12.86 21.06 0.83
CA PHE A 131 13.39 21.70 -0.37
C PHE A 131 12.66 21.33 -1.67
N ASP A 132 11.56 20.58 -1.61
CA ASP A 132 10.85 20.14 -2.83
C ASP A 132 9.36 19.85 -2.57
N VAL A 133 8.51 20.16 -3.54
CA VAL A 133 7.05 20.02 -3.47
C VAL A 133 6.53 19.12 -4.58
N PHE A 134 6.02 17.95 -4.20
CA PHE A 134 5.20 17.09 -5.05
C PHE A 134 3.80 17.70 -5.25
N ASN A 135 3.34 17.70 -6.50
CA ASN A 135 1.97 18.04 -6.87
C ASN A 135 1.37 16.86 -7.63
N GLY A 136 0.42 16.15 -7.00
CA GLY A 136 -0.21 14.94 -7.49
C GLY A 136 -1.69 15.12 -7.86
N SER A 137 -2.11 14.41 -8.90
CA SER A 137 -3.51 14.23 -9.30
C SER A 137 -4.01 12.86 -8.86
N TYR A 138 -5.29 12.76 -8.48
CA TYR A 138 -5.86 11.51 -8.00
C TYR A 138 -6.01 10.45 -9.10
N VAL A 139 -5.60 9.21 -8.83
CA VAL A 139 -5.70 8.09 -9.75
C VAL A 139 -6.93 7.24 -9.42
N ALA A 140 -8.06 7.53 -10.06
CA ALA A 140 -9.35 6.86 -9.84
C ALA A 140 -9.35 5.34 -10.11
N ALA A 141 -8.29 4.78 -10.69
CA ALA A 141 -8.10 3.32 -10.74
C ALA A 141 -7.88 2.69 -9.35
N TYR A 142 -7.41 3.47 -8.36
CA TYR A 142 -7.20 3.05 -6.97
C TYR A 142 -8.44 2.43 -6.31
N GLU A 143 -9.64 2.90 -6.67
CA GLU A 143 -10.90 2.46 -6.07
C GLU A 143 -11.44 1.13 -6.62
N ARG A 144 -10.71 0.50 -7.56
CA ARG A 144 -11.09 -0.77 -8.19
C ARG A 144 -10.49 -1.96 -7.43
N ALA A 145 -11.33 -2.92 -7.04
CA ALA A 145 -10.84 -4.19 -6.51
C ALA A 145 -10.02 -4.95 -7.57
N VAL A 146 -8.94 -5.62 -7.13
CA VAL A 146 -8.01 -6.37 -7.98
C VAL A 146 -7.92 -7.84 -7.57
N THR A 147 -7.40 -8.68 -8.47
CA THR A 147 -7.22 -10.13 -8.26
C THR A 147 -5.78 -10.53 -8.58
N THR A 148 -5.26 -11.56 -7.90
CA THR A 148 -3.90 -12.07 -8.16
C THR A 148 -3.69 -12.49 -9.62
N ALA A 149 -4.73 -13.06 -10.25
CA ALA A 149 -4.70 -13.47 -11.65
C ALA A 149 -4.54 -12.28 -12.63
N ALA A 150 -4.99 -11.06 -12.28
CA ALA A 150 -4.78 -9.87 -13.10
C ALA A 150 -3.32 -9.38 -13.09
N LEU A 151 -2.53 -9.81 -12.10
CA LEU A 151 -1.11 -9.49 -11.92
C LEU A 151 -0.18 -10.57 -12.51
N ALA A 152 -0.72 -11.67 -13.01
CA ALA A 152 0.08 -12.77 -13.54
C ALA A 152 0.79 -12.36 -14.84
N GLY A 153 2.11 -12.61 -14.93
CA GLY A 153 2.92 -12.27 -16.08
C GLY A 153 4.41 -12.11 -15.75
N SER A 154 5.18 -11.73 -16.76
CA SER A 154 6.60 -11.38 -16.62
C SER A 154 6.77 -9.90 -16.93
N TYR A 155 7.39 -9.15 -16.01
CA TYR A 155 7.55 -7.71 -16.08
C TYR A 155 9.04 -7.37 -16.18
N THR A 156 9.46 -6.77 -17.29
CA THR A 156 10.83 -6.32 -17.49
C THR A 156 10.95 -4.84 -17.13
N GLY A 157 11.94 -4.49 -16.30
CA GLY A 157 12.03 -3.16 -15.73
C GLY A 157 13.31 -2.93 -14.95
N TYR A 158 13.40 -1.77 -14.30
CA TYR A 158 14.55 -1.39 -13.48
C TYR A 158 14.18 -1.45 -12.00
N ALA A 159 15.14 -1.87 -11.17
CA ALA A 159 15.08 -1.70 -9.73
C ALA A 159 15.92 -0.47 -9.33
N GLY A 160 15.51 0.23 -8.27
CA GLY A 160 16.23 1.38 -7.75
C GLY A 160 17.66 1.03 -7.35
N GLY A 161 18.63 1.85 -7.76
CA GLY A 161 20.06 1.61 -7.53
C GLY A 161 20.67 0.44 -8.32
N TRP A 162 19.89 -0.28 -9.14
CA TRP A 162 20.37 -1.44 -9.89
C TRP A 162 20.68 -1.08 -11.36
N PRO A 163 21.92 -1.30 -11.86
CA PRO A 163 22.39 -0.73 -13.12
C PRO A 163 21.87 -1.40 -14.40
N HIS A 164 21.13 -2.52 -14.28
CA HIS A 164 20.65 -3.30 -15.42
C HIS A 164 19.14 -3.58 -15.29
N PRO A 165 18.40 -3.74 -16.40
CA PRO A 165 17.04 -4.23 -16.32
C PRO A 165 17.00 -5.67 -15.77
N LEU A 166 15.95 -5.99 -15.02
CA LEU A 166 15.63 -7.34 -14.55
C LEU A 166 14.18 -7.69 -14.91
N THR A 167 13.88 -8.98 -15.02
CA THR A 167 12.51 -9.46 -15.26
C THR A 167 11.99 -10.19 -14.02
N LEU A 168 10.91 -9.67 -13.45
CA LEU A 168 10.15 -10.33 -12.38
C LEU A 168 9.00 -11.12 -13.00
N THR A 169 8.85 -12.39 -12.63
CA THR A 169 7.67 -13.19 -12.98
C THR A 169 6.77 -13.34 -11.75
N ILE A 170 5.48 -13.14 -11.98
CA ILE A 170 4.40 -13.32 -11.01
C ILE A 170 3.48 -14.43 -11.52
N THR A 171 3.29 -15.48 -10.73
CA THR A 171 2.40 -16.60 -11.06
C THR A 171 0.94 -16.29 -10.71
N PRO A 172 -0.06 -17.00 -11.29
CA PRO A 172 -1.49 -16.72 -11.03
C PRO A 172 -1.95 -16.85 -9.57
N ASP A 173 -1.23 -17.66 -8.78
CA ASP A 173 -1.40 -17.85 -7.34
C ASP A 173 -0.60 -16.83 -6.49
N GLY A 174 0.19 -15.95 -7.12
CA GLY A 174 0.89 -14.85 -6.47
C GLY A 174 2.33 -15.14 -6.04
N GLY A 175 2.95 -16.21 -6.54
CA GLY A 175 4.39 -16.45 -6.36
C GLY A 175 5.22 -15.44 -7.17
N LEU A 176 6.20 -14.81 -6.53
CA LEU A 176 7.09 -13.82 -7.13
C LEU A 176 8.53 -14.38 -7.23
N GLY A 177 9.20 -14.16 -8.36
CA GLY A 177 10.62 -14.48 -8.52
C GLY A 177 11.29 -13.84 -9.74
N LEU A 178 12.61 -14.00 -9.87
CA LEU A 178 13.38 -13.55 -11.04
C LEU A 178 13.21 -14.50 -12.23
N THR A 179 13.35 -13.97 -13.45
CA THR A 179 13.40 -14.75 -14.70
C THR A 179 14.48 -14.18 -15.64
N PRO A 180 15.37 -15.01 -16.22
CA PRO A 180 15.62 -16.40 -15.84
C PRO A 180 16.07 -16.50 -14.37
N ALA A 181 15.86 -17.66 -13.74
CA ALA A 181 16.37 -17.89 -12.40
C ALA A 181 17.91 -17.94 -12.43
N SER A 182 18.57 -17.18 -11.54
CA SER A 182 20.03 -17.14 -11.41
C SER A 182 20.48 -17.87 -10.15
N THR A 183 21.64 -18.52 -10.20
CA THR A 183 22.37 -19.04 -9.03
C THR A 183 22.93 -17.91 -8.16
N ASP A 184 23.22 -16.76 -8.78
CA ASP A 184 23.97 -15.66 -8.19
C ASP A 184 23.02 -14.58 -7.62
N CYS A 185 21.76 -14.61 -8.04
CA CYS A 185 20.67 -13.98 -7.34
C CYS A 185 19.37 -14.78 -7.47
N LEU A 186 18.92 -15.32 -6.34
CA LEU A 186 17.60 -15.88 -6.17
C LEU A 186 16.72 -14.87 -5.44
N VAL A 187 15.73 -14.31 -6.13
CA VAL A 187 14.58 -13.62 -5.50
C VAL A 187 13.43 -14.61 -5.39
N ARG A 188 12.80 -14.66 -4.21
CA ARG A 188 11.53 -15.37 -3.98
C ARG A 188 10.59 -14.50 -3.17
N GLY A 189 9.30 -14.59 -3.44
CA GLY A 189 8.31 -13.77 -2.75
C GLY A 189 6.87 -14.22 -2.96
N SER A 190 5.96 -13.43 -2.39
CA SER A 190 4.51 -13.58 -2.54
C SER A 190 3.88 -12.21 -2.73
N ILE A 191 2.87 -12.12 -3.59
CA ILE A 191 2.16 -10.88 -3.93
C ILE A 191 0.67 -11.15 -4.14
N GLY A 192 -0.21 -10.36 -3.53
CA GLY A 192 -1.66 -10.61 -3.58
C GLY A 192 -2.49 -9.40 -3.14
N PRO A 193 -3.78 -9.32 -3.53
CA PRO A 193 -4.63 -8.15 -3.25
C PRO A 193 -4.67 -7.80 -1.75
N ARG A 194 -4.42 -6.53 -1.42
CA ARG A 194 -4.56 -6.02 -0.05
C ARG A 194 -6.05 -6.01 0.34
N PRO A 195 -6.41 -6.36 1.58
CA PRO A 195 -7.77 -6.16 2.09
C PRO A 195 -8.25 -4.70 1.93
N GLY A 196 -9.57 -4.51 1.82
CA GLY A 196 -10.19 -3.18 1.65
C GLY A 196 -10.60 -2.82 0.21
N GLY A 197 -10.37 -3.71 -0.76
CA GLY A 197 -10.96 -3.61 -2.11
C GLY A 197 -10.35 -2.52 -3.01
N ARG A 198 -9.12 -2.08 -2.72
CA ARG A 198 -8.36 -1.11 -3.53
C ARG A 198 -7.49 -1.80 -4.59
N ALA A 199 -7.01 -1.04 -5.57
CA ALA A 199 -6.06 -1.51 -6.59
C ALA A 199 -4.62 -1.56 -6.06
N VAL A 200 -4.42 -2.20 -4.91
CA VAL A 200 -3.14 -2.34 -4.22
C VAL A 200 -2.95 -3.82 -3.87
N TYR A 201 -1.75 -4.32 -4.08
CA TYR A 201 -1.33 -5.65 -3.66
C TYR A 201 -0.34 -5.53 -2.51
N ASP A 202 -0.50 -6.32 -1.45
CA ASP A 202 0.56 -6.53 -0.46
C ASP A 202 1.62 -7.45 -1.08
N MET A 203 2.90 -7.16 -0.83
CA MET A 203 4.02 -7.96 -1.33
C MET A 203 5.06 -8.26 -0.24
N ARG A 204 5.74 -9.40 -0.38
CA ARG A 204 6.93 -9.78 0.39
C ARG A 204 7.95 -10.44 -0.53
N ALA A 205 9.23 -10.16 -0.34
CA ALA A 205 10.32 -10.78 -1.10
C ALA A 205 11.57 -10.99 -0.23
N SER A 206 12.37 -12.01 -0.55
CA SER A 206 13.69 -12.24 0.03
C SER A 206 14.74 -12.47 -1.06
N PHE A 207 15.98 -12.09 -0.74
CA PHE A 207 17.10 -12.00 -1.68
C PHE A 207 18.25 -12.91 -1.22
N THR A 208 18.63 -13.87 -2.06
CA THR A 208 19.66 -14.88 -1.75
C THR A 208 20.67 -14.96 -2.87
N GLY A 209 21.83 -14.34 -2.68
CA GLY A 209 22.98 -14.41 -3.59
C GLY A 209 23.85 -13.15 -3.53
N PRO A 210 25.08 -13.18 -4.07
CA PRO A 210 25.97 -12.02 -4.08
C PRO A 210 25.55 -10.93 -5.08
N ASN A 211 24.83 -11.27 -6.15
CA ASN A 211 24.54 -10.39 -7.28
C ASN A 211 23.06 -9.96 -7.32
N CYS A 212 22.46 -9.71 -6.15
CA CYS A 212 21.07 -9.28 -6.01
C CYS A 212 20.91 -7.75 -5.89
N PRO A 213 19.72 -7.19 -6.25
CA PRO A 213 19.39 -5.78 -6.01
C PRO A 213 19.40 -5.35 -4.52
N LEU A 214 19.33 -6.30 -3.59
CA LEU A 214 19.53 -6.11 -2.16
C LEU A 214 20.50 -7.16 -1.60
N PRO A 215 21.14 -6.92 -0.43
CA PRO A 215 22.11 -7.83 0.16
C PRO A 215 21.60 -9.26 0.39
N HIS A 216 22.51 -10.23 0.39
CA HIS A 216 22.20 -11.62 0.75
C HIS A 216 21.53 -11.71 2.14
N GLY A 217 20.37 -12.35 2.20
CA GLY A 217 19.57 -12.50 3.42
C GLY A 217 18.57 -11.36 3.65
N ALA A 218 18.61 -10.28 2.86
CA ALA A 218 17.64 -9.20 2.93
C ALA A 218 16.22 -9.74 2.66
N SER A 219 15.25 -9.23 3.42
CA SER A 219 13.83 -9.56 3.27
C SER A 219 13.00 -8.31 3.45
N VAL A 220 12.12 -8.03 2.48
CA VAL A 220 11.34 -6.79 2.39
C VAL A 220 9.85 -7.08 2.37
N ALA A 221 9.07 -6.13 2.85
CA ALA A 221 7.63 -6.07 2.70
C ALA A 221 7.20 -4.71 2.16
N GLY A 222 6.05 -4.65 1.49
CA GLY A 222 5.47 -3.40 1.04
C GLY A 222 4.31 -3.61 0.10
N ILE A 223 4.14 -2.69 -0.85
CA ILE A 223 3.04 -2.75 -1.81
C ILE A 223 3.51 -2.85 -3.25
N ALA A 224 2.59 -3.31 -4.09
CA ALA A 224 2.65 -3.14 -5.53
C ALA A 224 1.34 -2.57 -6.09
N VAL A 225 1.44 -1.89 -7.22
CA VAL A 225 0.30 -1.38 -7.99
C VAL A 225 0.50 -1.71 -9.46
N LEU A 226 -0.55 -2.24 -10.10
CA LEU A 226 -0.58 -2.48 -11.55
C LEU A 226 -1.40 -1.39 -12.24
N ASP A 227 -0.85 -0.84 -13.31
CA ASP A 227 -1.35 0.34 -14.01
C ASP A 227 -1.23 0.12 -15.52
N GLY A 228 -2.30 -0.42 -16.11
CA GLY A 228 -2.23 -0.98 -17.48
C GLY A 228 -1.18 -2.09 -17.56
N PRO A 229 -0.14 -1.96 -18.41
CA PRO A 229 0.99 -2.90 -18.45
C PRO A 229 2.06 -2.64 -17.38
N ARG A 230 2.05 -1.48 -16.71
CA ARG A 230 3.11 -1.01 -15.80
C ARG A 230 2.91 -1.58 -14.39
N LEU A 231 3.84 -2.42 -13.95
CA LEU A 231 3.97 -2.83 -12.56
C LEU A 231 4.89 -1.85 -11.82
N THR A 232 4.43 -1.32 -10.70
CA THR A 232 5.25 -0.59 -9.73
C THR A 232 5.26 -1.35 -8.41
N ILE A 233 6.44 -1.54 -7.84
CA ILE A 233 6.68 -2.11 -6.50
C ILE A 233 7.40 -1.06 -5.66
N THR A 234 7.00 -0.93 -4.39
CA THR A 234 7.75 -0.20 -3.37
C THR A 234 7.72 -0.99 -2.07
N SER A 235 8.89 -1.36 -1.57
CA SER A 235 9.05 -2.22 -0.41
C SER A 235 10.33 -1.91 0.35
N VAL A 236 10.35 -2.24 1.65
CA VAL A 236 11.47 -1.98 2.54
C VAL A 236 11.64 -3.13 3.54
N ALA A 237 12.87 -3.36 4.01
CA ALA A 237 13.13 -4.25 5.14
C ALA A 237 12.63 -3.65 6.46
N PRO A 238 12.32 -4.46 7.49
CA PRO A 238 11.90 -3.97 8.81
C PRO A 238 12.93 -3.07 9.52
N SER A 239 14.19 -3.07 9.06
CA SER A 239 15.27 -2.19 9.48
C SER A 239 15.13 -0.74 8.96
N LEU A 240 14.25 -0.52 7.97
CA LEU A 240 14.10 0.71 7.18
C LEU A 240 15.35 1.17 6.41
N VAL A 241 16.41 0.35 6.29
CA VAL A 241 17.61 0.71 5.52
C VAL A 241 17.68 0.08 4.12
N ASP A 242 17.10 -1.11 3.94
CA ASP A 242 17.12 -1.82 2.64
C ASP A 242 15.81 -1.59 1.88
N PHE A 243 15.82 -0.69 0.89
CA PHE A 243 14.66 -0.38 0.03
C PHE A 243 14.74 -1.09 -1.33
N PHE A 244 13.74 -1.90 -1.64
CA PHE A 244 13.52 -2.43 -3.00
C PHE A 244 12.31 -1.75 -3.65
N ALA A 245 12.59 -0.86 -4.60
CA ALA A 245 11.62 -0.31 -5.53
C ALA A 245 11.90 -0.84 -6.94
N PHE A 246 10.83 -1.12 -7.70
CA PHE A 246 10.93 -1.62 -9.07
C PHE A 246 9.81 -1.03 -9.94
N GLN A 247 10.13 -0.69 -11.18
CA GLN A 247 9.15 -0.27 -12.19
C GLN A 247 9.44 -1.00 -13.50
N GLY A 248 8.46 -1.74 -14.00
CA GLY A 248 8.58 -2.55 -15.20
C GLY A 248 7.27 -2.72 -15.97
N HIS A 249 7.36 -3.30 -17.16
CA HIS A 249 6.24 -3.52 -18.06
C HIS A 249 6.19 -4.97 -18.53
N ARG A 250 4.97 -5.46 -18.78
CA ARG A 250 4.71 -6.71 -19.51
C ARG A 250 4.73 -6.50 -21.03
#